data_AF-A0A8J6P125-F1
#
_entry.id   AF-A0A8J6P125-F1
#
_cell.length_a   1.000
_cell.length_b   1.000
_cell.length_c   1.000
_cell.angle_alpha   90.00
_cell.angle_beta   90.00
_cell.angle_gamma   90.00
#
_symmetry.space_group_name_H-M   'P 1'
#
loop_
_entity.id
_entity.type
_entity.pdbx_description
1 polymer ?
#
loop_
_entity_poly.entity_id
_entity_poly.type
_entity_poly.pdbx_seq_one_letter_code
_entity_poly.pdbx_strand_id
1 'polypeptide(L)' 'MPQGTPLPSDFWQSLSIEELAQAQEVQPLSDVSVLFGTWPGEPDDGFEEEVRKLRQQSLATG' A
#
# COMPACT_ATOMS: atom_id res chain seq x y z
N MET A 1 -37.85 15.92 5.52
CA MET A 1 -36.40 15.99 5.32
C MET A 1 -35.97 14.71 4.63
N PRO A 2 -35.11 14.73 3.60
CA PRO A 2 -34.62 13.50 3.00
C PRO A 2 -33.76 12.75 4.04
N GLN A 3 -34.16 11.52 4.36
CA GLN A 3 -33.36 10.62 5.20
C GLN A 3 -32.33 9.96 4.31
N GLY A 4 -31.08 10.41 4.37
CA GLY A 4 -29.96 9.73 3.72
C GLY A 4 -29.76 8.34 4.35
N THR A 5 -29.35 7.36 3.55
CA THR A 5 -28.89 6.08 4.07
C THR A 5 -27.74 6.32 5.05
N PRO A 6 -27.76 5.70 6.25
CA PRO A 6 -26.62 5.78 7.16
C PRO A 6 -25.38 5.25 6.44
N LEU A 7 -24.27 5.99 6.57
CA LEU A 7 -23.00 5.57 5.98
C LEU A 7 -22.65 4.18 6.54
N PRO A 8 -22.14 3.26 5.70
CA PRO A 8 -21.66 1.97 6.18
C PRO A 8 -20.62 2.21 7.27
N SER A 9 -20.88 1.70 8.49
CA SER A 9 -19.97 1.80 9.63
C SER A 9 -18.60 1.24 9.30
N ASP A 10 -18.57 0.16 8.53
CA ASP A 10 -17.41 -0.68 8.28
C ASP A 10 -16.35 0.01 7.41
N PHE A 11 -16.73 1.02 6.61
CA PHE A 11 -15.77 1.83 5.88
C PHE A 11 -15.07 2.86 6.78
N TRP A 12 -15.77 3.37 7.79
CA TRP A 12 -15.29 4.43 8.68
C TRP A 12 -14.68 3.91 9.98
N GLN A 13 -14.92 2.65 10.32
CA GLN A 13 -14.38 1.97 11.49
C GLN A 13 -13.35 0.94 11.02
N SER A 14 -12.08 1.35 11.03
CA SER A 14 -10.98 0.43 10.75
C SER A 14 -10.90 -0.63 11.85
N LEU A 15 -10.87 -1.90 11.46
CA LEU A 15 -10.52 -3.01 12.34
C LEU A 15 -9.10 -2.81 12.89
N SER A 16 -8.86 -3.26 14.11
CA SER A 16 -7.51 -3.34 14.67
C SER A 16 -6.67 -4.36 13.90
N ILE A 17 -5.34 -4.35 14.11
CA ILE A 17 -4.44 -5.35 13.50
C ILE A 17 -4.82 -6.77 13.93
N GLU A 18 -5.25 -6.94 15.18
CA GLU A 18 -5.72 -8.21 15.75
C GLU A 18 -7.02 -8.67 15.07
N GLU A 19 -7.97 -7.75 14.90
CA GLU A 19 -9.25 -8.04 14.24
C GLU A 19 -9.05 -8.37 12.75
N LEU A 20 -8.13 -7.68 12.06
CA LEU A 20 -7.74 -7.99 10.69
C LEU A 20 -7.09 -9.38 10.56
N ALA A 21 -6.20 -9.73 11.49
CA ALA A 21 -5.55 -11.03 11.51
C ALA A 21 -6.57 -12.15 11.76
N GLN A 22 -7.48 -11.96 12.72
CA GLN A 22 -8.55 -12.90 13.03
C GLN A 22 -9.50 -13.09 11.83
N ALA A 23 -9.84 -12.03 11.11
CA ALA A 23 -10.70 -12.09 9.93
C ALA A 23 -10.06 -12.87 8.75
N GLN A 24 -8.73 -12.94 8.71
CA GLN A 24 -7.96 -13.65 7.68
C GLN A 24 -7.45 -15.02 8.15
N GLU A 25 -7.81 -15.45 9.37
CA GLU A 25 -7.33 -16.69 10.00
C GLU A 25 -5.79 -16.76 10.10
N VAL A 26 -5.13 -15.60 10.22
CA VAL A 26 -3.67 -15.50 10.41
C VAL A 26 -3.36 -15.05 11.84
N GLN A 27 -2.13 -15.33 12.30
CA GLN A 27 -1.70 -14.78 13.58
C GLN A 27 -1.32 -13.31 13.44
N PRO A 28 -1.78 -12.43 14.36
CA PRO A 28 -1.39 -11.04 14.35
C PRO A 28 0.11 -10.91 14.59
N LEU A 29 0.75 -10.01 13.86
CA LEU A 29 2.17 -9.78 13.93
C LEU A 29 2.53 -9.12 15.26
N SER A 30 3.21 -9.83 16.16
CA SER A 30 3.61 -9.33 17.48
C SER A 30 4.94 -8.59 17.47
N ASP A 31 5.81 -8.90 16.50
CA ASP A 31 7.11 -8.27 16.34
C ASP A 31 7.25 -7.70 14.93
N VAL A 32 7.12 -6.38 14.80
CA VAL A 32 7.23 -5.68 13.52
C VAL A 32 8.65 -5.73 12.93
N SER A 33 9.67 -6.06 13.73
CA SER A 33 11.06 -6.11 13.26
C SER A 33 11.31 -7.23 12.27
N VAL A 34 10.45 -8.25 12.23
CA VAL A 34 10.55 -9.35 11.23
C VAL A 34 10.22 -8.88 9.81
N LEU A 35 9.65 -7.69 9.66
CA LEU A 35 9.44 -7.04 8.36
C LEU A 35 10.67 -6.25 7.89
N PHE A 36 11.66 -6.02 8.77
CA PHE A 36 12.86 -5.26 8.41
C PHE A 36 13.79 -6.10 7.55
N GLY A 37 14.20 -5.56 6.40
CA GLY A 37 15.13 -6.25 5.48
C GLY A 37 14.57 -7.51 4.82
N THR A 38 13.30 -7.87 5.08
CA THR A 38 12.59 -8.95 4.40
C THR A 38 11.74 -8.44 3.24
N TRP A 39 11.55 -7.12 3.12
CA TRP A 39 11.12 -6.53 1.86
C TRP A 39 12.22 -6.84 0.84
N PRO A 40 11.97 -7.69 -0.17
CA PRO A 40 12.90 -7.73 -1.29
C PRO A 40 12.94 -6.28 -1.78
N GLY A 41 14.10 -5.63 -1.69
CA GLY A 41 14.27 -4.36 -2.39
C GLY A 41 13.74 -4.54 -3.80
N GLU A 42 13.14 -3.49 -4.38
CA GLU A 42 12.68 -3.61 -5.75
C GLU A 42 13.83 -4.19 -6.58
N PRO A 43 13.61 -5.31 -7.31
CA PRO A 43 14.63 -5.80 -8.20
C PRO A 43 15.02 -4.61 -9.09
N ASP A 44 16.31 -4.39 -9.27
CA ASP A 44 16.79 -3.39 -10.23
C ASP A 44 16.40 -3.88 -11.64
N ASP A 45 15.16 -3.60 -12.00
CA ASP A 45 14.52 -3.93 -13.28
C ASP A 45 14.72 -2.79 -14.30
N GLY A 46 15.50 -1.77 -13.92
CA GLY A 46 15.79 -0.61 -14.72
C GLY A 46 14.67 0.42 -14.77
N PHE A 47 13.63 0.32 -13.92
CA PHE A 47 12.52 1.28 -13.89
C PHE A 47 13.00 2.73 -13.79
N GLU A 48 13.94 3.05 -12.88
CA GLU A 48 14.49 4.39 -12.72
C GLU A 48 15.25 4.87 -13.96
N GLU A 49 15.93 3.95 -14.67
CA GLU A 49 16.66 4.24 -15.89
C GLU A 49 15.70 4.56 -17.04
N GLU A 50 14.62 3.80 -17.18
CA GLU A 50 13.58 4.04 -18.19
C GLU A 50 12.89 5.38 -17.98
N VAL A 51 12.51 5.68 -16.73
CA VAL A 51 11.94 6.97 -16.35
C VAL A 51 12.91 8.11 -16.64
N ARG A 52 14.21 7.92 -16.39
CA ARG A 52 15.24 8.93 -16.69
C ARG A 52 15.33 9.21 -18.19
N LYS A 53 15.33 8.17 -19.03
CA LYS A 53 15.34 8.30 -20.50
C LYS A 53 14.12 9.07 -21.01
N LEU A 54 12.93 8.74 -20.51
CA LEU A 54 11.67 9.42 -20.84
C LEU A 54 11.74 10.93 -20.53
N ARG A 55 12.23 11.29 -19.34
CA ARG A 55 12.39 12.70 -18.95
C ARG A 55 13.38 13.45 -19.85
N GLN A 56 14.49 12.82 -20.21
CA GLN A 56 15.50 13.42 -21.09
C GLN A 56 14.97 13.62 -22.52
N GLN A 57 14.21 12.64 -23.04
CA GLN A 57 13.56 12.75 -24.35
C GLN A 57 12.55 13.91 -24.37
N SER A 58 11.73 14.05 -23.32
CA SER A 58 10.76 15.15 -23.21
C SER A 58 11.42 16.53 -23.17
N LEU A 59 12.62 16.65 -22.60
CA LEU A 59 13.38 17.91 -22.53
C LEU A 59 14.11 18.23 -23.84
N ALA A 60 14.50 17.22 -24.61
CA ALA A 60 15.21 17.39 -25.89
C ALA A 60 14.28 17.76 -27.07
N THR A 61 12.97 17.60 -26.91
CA THR A 61 11.94 18.03 -27.87
C THR A 61 11.38 19.43 -27.59
N GLY A 62 12.04 20.23 -26.76
CA GLY A 62 11.70 21.63 -26.45
C GLY A 62 12.40 22.64 -27.35
#